data_AF-A0A535ZHQ1-F1
#
_entry.id   AF-A0A535ZHQ1-F1
#
_cell.length_a   1.000
_cell.length_b   1.000
_cell.length_c   1.000
_cell.angle_alpha   90.00
_cell.angle_beta   90.00
_cell.angle_gamma   90.00
#
_symmetry.space_group_name_H-M   'P 1'
#
loop_
_entity.id
_entity.type
_entity.pdbx_description
1 polymer ?
#
loop_
_entity_poly.entity_id
_entity_poly.type
_entity_poly.pdbx_seq_one_letter_code
_entity_poly.pdbx_strand_id
1 'polypeptide(L)'
;MKRKTYTARCQRSGDWWAISVPELRGVHTQPRRLEKAEAMVRDAIALFLDVPSESFDVRIEPVLPRDLQGKVGRARKVRGEAEVLQREAAIASAEVAADLVQTAH
;
A
#
# COMPACT_ATOMS: atom_id res chain seq x y z
N MET A 1 -16.31 15.61 9.78
CA MET A 1 -15.08 16.24 10.34
C MET A 1 -13.88 15.41 9.90
N LYS A 2 -12.77 16.03 9.46
CA LYS A 2 -11.55 15.27 9.11
C LYS A 2 -10.89 14.79 10.41
N ARG A 3 -10.79 13.49 10.60
CA ARG A 3 -10.04 12.87 11.69
C ARG A 3 -8.55 12.93 11.35
N LYS A 4 -7.68 13.16 12.35
CA LYS A 4 -6.24 13.22 12.14
C LYS A 4 -5.72 11.80 11.85
N THR A 5 -4.87 11.66 10.83
CA THR A 5 -4.26 10.39 10.45
C THR A 5 -2.76 10.44 10.73
N TYR A 6 -2.23 9.45 11.43
CA TYR A 6 -0.80 9.28 11.70
C TYR A 6 -0.20 8.19 10.82
N THR A 7 1.03 8.40 10.33
CA THR A 7 1.70 7.45 9.45
C THR A 7 2.67 6.57 10.23
N ALA A 8 2.43 5.26 10.25
CA ALA A 8 3.33 4.30 10.87
C ALA A 8 4.28 3.70 9.82
N ARG A 9 5.54 4.11 9.84
CA ARG A 9 6.58 3.58 8.97
C ARG A 9 7.11 2.27 9.52
N CYS A 10 6.81 1.18 8.82
CA CYS A 10 7.13 -0.18 9.24
C CYS A 10 8.33 -0.71 8.46
N GLN A 11 9.49 -0.80 9.10
CA GLN A 11 10.72 -1.33 8.50
C GLN A 11 11.01 -2.73 9.05
N ARG A 12 11.31 -3.69 8.17
CA ARG A 12 11.75 -5.01 8.61
C ARG A 12 13.16 -4.92 9.22
N SER A 13 13.32 -5.43 10.44
CA SER A 13 14.57 -5.48 11.20
C SER A 13 14.75 -6.88 11.79
N GLY A 14 15.49 -7.73 11.08
CA GLY A 14 15.59 -9.16 11.41
C GLY A 14 14.21 -9.84 11.46
N ASP A 15 13.88 -10.43 12.60
CA ASP A 15 12.59 -11.10 12.86
C ASP A 15 11.47 -10.17 13.34
N TRP A 16 11.75 -8.88 13.45
CA TRP A 16 10.84 -7.88 13.98
C TRP A 16 10.55 -6.80 12.94
N TRP A 17 9.46 -6.07 13.16
CA TRP A 17 9.14 -4.85 12.44
C TRP A 17 9.45 -3.67 13.34
N ALA A 18 10.42 -2.85 12.98
CA ALA A 18 10.63 -1.57 13.65
C ALA A 18 9.61 -0.57 13.11
N ILE A 19 8.77 -0.02 13.98
CA ILE A 19 7.76 0.95 13.60
C ILE A 19 8.03 2.30 14.25
N SER A 20 7.95 3.36 13.46
CA SER A 20 8.04 4.74 13.94
C SER A 20 6.92 5.59 13.36
N VAL A 21 6.49 6.60 14.11
CA VAL A 21 5.50 7.58 13.67
C VAL A 21 6.22 8.94 13.50
N PRO A 22 6.59 9.35 12.28
CA PRO A 22 7.38 10.57 12.06
C PRO A 22 6.73 11.84 12.62
N GLU A 23 5.41 11.88 12.63
CA GLU A 23 4.60 12.98 13.16
C GLU A 23 4.65 13.07 14.69
N LEU A 24 5.03 11.99 15.38
CA LEU A 24 5.09 11.86 16.84
C LEU A 24 6.46 11.29 17.27
N ARG A 25 7.44 12.18 17.38
CA ARG A 25 8.80 11.81 17.81
C ARG A 25 8.75 11.21 19.22
N GLY A 26 9.13 9.94 19.36
CA GLY A 26 9.06 9.18 20.61
C GLY A 26 8.12 7.98 20.55
N VAL A 27 7.21 7.92 19.57
CA VAL A 27 6.34 6.74 19.38
C VAL A 27 7.07 5.68 18.56
N HIS A 28 7.41 4.59 19.22
CA HIS A 28 8.09 3.44 18.63
C HIS A 28 7.45 2.13 19.11
N THR A 29 7.24 1.20 18.18
CA THR A 29 6.75 -0.14 18.50
C THR A 29 7.46 -1.19 17.66
N GLN A 30 7.43 -2.45 18.14
CA GLN A 30 8.11 -3.54 17.45
C GLN A 30 7.36 -4.88 17.52
N PRO A 31 6.39 -5.14 16.63
CA PRO A 31 5.76 -6.45 16.49
C PRO A 31 6.61 -7.43 15.67
N ARG A 32 6.42 -8.74 15.91
CA ARG A 32 6.97 -9.80 15.04
C ARG A 32 6.24 -9.94 13.70
N ARG A 33 4.95 -9.60 13.67
CA ARG A 33 4.08 -9.74 12.49
C ARG A 33 3.51 -8.37 12.10
N LEU A 34 3.54 -8.05 10.80
CA LEU A 34 3.05 -6.77 10.30
C LEU A 34 1.55 -6.58 10.53
N GLU A 35 0.77 -7.67 10.56
CA GLU A 35 -0.66 -7.64 10.89
C GLU A 35 -0.95 -7.04 12.27
N LYS A 36 -0.02 -7.16 13.22
CA LYS A 36 -0.15 -6.57 14.56
C LYS A 36 0.32 -5.12 14.64
N ALA A 37 0.90 -4.58 13.56
CA ALA A 37 1.47 -3.24 13.53
C ALA A 37 0.44 -2.16 13.85
N GLU A 38 -0.74 -2.23 13.22
CA GLU A 38 -1.75 -1.19 13.40
C GLU A 38 -2.23 -1.11 14.83
N ALA A 39 -2.61 -2.23 15.43
CA ALA A 39 -3.07 -2.27 16.82
C ALA A 39 -1.99 -1.74 17.78
N MET A 40 -0.76 -2.25 17.67
CA MET A 40 0.32 -1.82 18.57
C MET A 40 0.68 -0.34 18.42
N VAL A 41 0.72 0.17 17.18
CA VAL A 41 0.96 1.60 16.93
C VAL A 41 -0.18 2.44 17.48
N ARG A 42 -1.43 2.02 17.26
CA ARG A 42 -2.61 2.75 17.74
C ARG A 42 -2.56 2.87 19.25
N ASP A 43 -2.28 1.78 19.96
CA ASP A 43 -2.13 1.78 21.42
C ASP A 43 -1.00 2.71 21.87
N ALA A 44 0.15 2.66 21.19
CA ALA A 44 1.30 3.50 21.51
C ALA A 44 1.02 5.00 21.28
N ILE A 45 0.30 5.36 20.21
CA ILE A 45 -0.11 6.74 19.94
C ILE A 45 -1.13 7.20 20.98
N ALA A 46 -2.13 6.38 21.29
CA ALA A 46 -3.16 6.68 22.28
C ALA A 46 -2.52 6.96 23.66
N LEU A 47 -1.60 6.08 24.07
CA LEU A 47 -0.84 6.24 25.31
C LEU A 47 0.05 7.48 25.29
N PHE A 48 0.74 7.75 24.18
CA PHE A 48 1.67 8.89 24.08
C PHE A 48 0.96 10.24 24.10
N LEU A 49 -0.24 10.31 23.50
CA LEU A 49 -1.03 11.54 23.42
C LEU A 49 -2.04 11.70 24.55
N ASP A 50 -2.24 10.65 25.37
CA ASP A 50 -3.29 10.56 26.38
C ASP A 50 -4.69 10.82 25.80
N VAL A 51 -5.02 10.12 24.71
CA VAL A 51 -6.31 10.22 24.01
C VAL A 51 -6.87 8.84 23.65
N PRO A 52 -8.19 8.72 23.43
CA PRO A 52 -8.79 7.47 22.94
C PRO A 52 -8.20 7.02 21.59
N SER A 53 -8.04 5.71 21.39
CA SER A 53 -7.50 5.07 20.18
C SER A 53 -8.34 5.29 18.92
N GLU A 54 -9.59 5.71 19.08
CA GLU A 54 -10.61 5.93 18.05
C GLU A 54 -10.70 7.41 17.64
N SER A 55 -9.98 8.28 18.36
CA SER A 55 -9.92 9.73 18.08
C SER A 55 -9.06 10.08 16.86
N PHE A 56 -8.25 9.13 16.37
CA PHE A 56 -7.37 9.28 15.22
C PHE A 56 -7.36 8.02 14.34
N ASP A 57 -6.84 8.16 13.13
CA ASP A 57 -6.61 7.05 12.22
C ASP A 57 -5.11 6.74 12.12
N VAL A 58 -4.78 5.49 11.80
CA VAL A 58 -3.40 5.04 11.58
C VAL A 58 -3.27 4.52 10.16
N ARG A 59 -2.28 5.01 9.42
CA ARG A 59 -1.91 4.52 8.09
C ARG A 59 -0.61 3.75 8.19
N ILE A 60 -0.66 2.45 7.89
CA ILE A 60 0.53 1.60 7.82
C ILE A 60 1.25 1.83 6.49
N GLU A 61 2.53 2.21 6.58
CA GLU A 61 3.41 2.38 5.43
C GLU A 61 4.63 1.47 5.57
N PRO A 62 4.64 0.31 4.89
CA PRO A 62 5.81 -0.57 4.87
C PRO A 62 6.97 0.10 4.13
N VAL A 63 8.09 0.28 4.83
CA VAL A 63 9.34 0.75 4.25
C VAL A 63 10.06 -0.45 3.66
N LEU A 64 9.94 -0.59 2.33
CA LEU A 64 10.63 -1.63 1.59
C LEU A 64 12.15 -1.41 1.65
N PRO A 65 12.96 -2.45 1.89
CA PRO A 65 14.39 -2.44 1.63
C PRO A 65 14.71 -1.93 0.21
N ARG A 66 15.82 -1.20 0.04
CA ARG A 66 16.17 -0.54 -1.24
C ARG A 66 16.24 -1.52 -2.42
N ASP A 67 16.74 -2.73 -2.19
CA ASP A 67 16.84 -3.80 -3.18
C ASP A 67 15.45 -4.32 -3.62
N LEU A 68 14.46 -4.29 -2.73
CA LEU A 68 13.08 -4.66 -3.04
C LEU A 68 12.29 -3.51 -3.69
N GLN A 69 12.58 -2.25 -3.36
CA GLN A 69 11.95 -1.08 -3.99
C GLN A 69 12.12 -1.11 -5.51
N GLY A 70 13.33 -1.42 -6.00
CA GLY A 70 13.59 -1.56 -7.43
C GLY A 70 12.87 -2.74 -8.08
N LYS A 71 12.69 -3.85 -7.37
CA LYS A 71 11.94 -5.03 -7.86
C LYS A 71 10.44 -4.71 -7.97
N VAL A 72 9.86 -4.08 -6.95
CA VAL A 72 8.44 -3.67 -6.94
C VAL A 72 8.17 -2.61 -8.00
N GLY A 73 9.07 -1.64 -8.17
CA GLY A 73 8.96 -0.63 -9.24
C GLY A 73 8.94 -1.25 -10.63
N ARG A 74 9.85 -2.21 -10.91
CA ARG A 74 9.85 -2.96 -12.17
C ARG A 74 8.57 -3.77 -12.37
N ALA A 75 8.11 -4.49 -11.34
CA ALA A 75 6.87 -5.28 -11.42
C ALA A 75 5.65 -4.39 -11.73
N ARG A 76 5.56 -3.22 -11.11
CA ARG A 76 4.49 -2.23 -11.40
C ARG A 76 4.56 -1.71 -12.83
N LYS A 77 5.77 -1.41 -13.32
CA LYS A 77 5.98 -0.96 -14.71
C LYS A 77 5.51 -2.01 -15.72
N VAL A 78 5.98 -3.25 -15.57
CA VAL A 78 5.61 -4.37 -16.45
C VAL A 78 4.10 -4.61 -16.41
N ARG A 79 3.47 -4.53 -15.25
CA ARG A 79 2.00 -4.66 -15.15
C ARG A 79 1.28 -3.54 -15.91
N GLY A 80 1.71 -2.29 -15.76
CA GLY A 80 1.12 -1.18 -16.50
C GLY A 80 1.27 -1.33 -18.02
N GLU A 81 2.44 -1.76 -18.49
CA GLU A 81 2.68 -2.07 -19.90
C GLU A 81 1.77 -3.20 -20.39
N ALA A 82 1.60 -4.27 -19.60
CA ALA A 82 0.70 -5.37 -19.93
C ALA A 82 -0.77 -4.93 -19.99
N GLU A 83 -1.22 -4.06 -19.07
CA GLU A 83 -2.58 -3.51 -19.07
C GLU A 83 -2.87 -2.69 -20.33
N VAL A 84 -1.89 -1.88 -20.78
CA VAL A 84 -2.00 -1.12 -22.03
C VAL A 84 -2.13 -2.06 -23.23
N LEU A 85 -1.23 -3.02 -23.36
CA LEU A 85 -1.24 -3.97 -24.48
C LEU A 85 -2.51 -4.84 -24.48
N GLN A 86 -2.99 -5.27 -23.31
CA GLN A 86 -4.25 -5.99 -23.19
C GLN A 86 -5.44 -5.15 -23.67
N ARG A 87 -5.44 -3.85 -23.37
CA ARG A 87 -6.50 -2.95 -23.82
C ARG A 87 -6.47 -2.73 -25.32
N GLU A 88 -5.29 -2.57 -25.92
CA GLU A 88 -5.12 -2.47 -27.37
C GLU A 88 -5.61 -3.75 -28.08
N ALA A 89 -5.21 -4.92 -27.57
CA ALA A 89 -5.66 -6.20 -28.11
C ALA A 89 -7.18 -6.38 -28.02
N ALA A 90 -7.80 -5.95 -26.93
CA ALA A 90 -9.26 -6.00 -26.76
C ALA A 90 -9.98 -5.09 -27.76
N ILE A 91 -9.47 -3.89 -28.03
CA ILE A 91 -10.03 -2.97 -29.03
C ILE A 91 -9.93 -3.60 -30.43
N ALA A 92 -8.75 -4.04 -30.84
CA ALA A 92 -8.54 -4.65 -32.16
C ALA A 92 -9.42 -5.91 -32.34
N SER A 93 -9.58 -6.72 -31.30
CA SER A 93 -10.46 -7.89 -31.33
C SER A 93 -11.93 -7.50 -31.50
N ALA A 94 -12.38 -6.42 -30.85
CA ALA A 94 -13.74 -5.92 -30.97
C ALA A 94 -14.01 -5.34 -32.38
N GLU A 95 -13.04 -4.65 -32.96
CA GLU A 95 -13.11 -4.13 -34.34
C GLU A 95 -13.26 -5.28 -35.35
N VAL A 96 -12.39 -6.29 -35.28
CA VAL A 96 -12.45 -7.47 -36.16
C VAL A 96 -13.80 -8.20 -36.01
N ALA A 97 -14.31 -8.33 -34.78
CA ALA A 97 -15.61 -8.94 -34.54
C ALA A 97 -16.75 -8.13 -35.17
N ALA A 98 -16.70 -6.80 -35.11
CA ALA A 98 -17.70 -5.93 -35.72
C ALA A 98 -17.70 -6.04 -37.26
N ASP A 99 -16.51 -6.05 -37.87
CA ASP A 99 -16.37 -6.19 -39.33
C ASP A 99 -16.91 -7.53 -39.84
N LEU A 100 -16.64 -8.63 -39.13
CA LEU A 100 -17.17 -9.95 -39.47
C LEU A 100 -18.71 -9.99 -39.47
N VAL A 101 -19.35 -9.32 -38.51
CA VAL A 101 -20.82 -9.23 -38.44
C VAL A 101 -21.38 -8.39 -39.59
N GLN A 102 -20.72 -7.29 -39.95
CA GLN A 102 -21.17 -6.44 -41.06
C GLN A 102 -21.02 -7.12 -42.43
N THR A 103 -19.99 -7.92 -42.63
CA THR A 103 -19.73 -8.60 -43.92
C THR A 103 -20.62 -9.84 -44.15
N ALA A 104 -21.29 -10.32 -43.09
CA ALA A 104 -22.18 -11.48 -43.16
C ALA A 104 -23.63 -11.14 -43.56
N HIS A 105 -23.92 -9.85 -43.82
CA HIS A 105 -25.20 -9.33 -44.31
C HIS A 105 -25.09 -8.86 -45.77
#